data_AF-A0AA50TSR6-F1
#
_entry.id   AF-A0AA50TSR6-F1
#
_cell.length_a   1.000
_cell.length_b   1.000
_cell.length_c   1.000
_cell.angle_alpha   90.00
_cell.angle_beta   90.00
_cell.angle_gamma   90.00
#
_symmetry.space_group_name_H-M   'P 1'
#
loop_
_entity.id
_entity.type
_entity.pdbx_description
1 polymer ?
#
loop_
_entity_poly.entity_id
_entity_poly.type
_entity_poly.pdbx_seq_one_letter_code
_entity_poly.pdbx_strand_id
1 'polypeptide(L)'
;KFGIPLGITSVVVVGGLSREEQGFKLRLGCEIVIATPGRLIDVLENRYLVLNRCTYVVLDEADRMIDMGFEPDVQKILEYMPVSNIKPDTDAAEDASLLLANYNTKKKYRQTVMFTATMPPAVERLARSYLRRPAIVYIGSVGKPVDRTEQVVYLIGENEKRKRLTEILQRNVNRRLSFSLTRRKEPMYWPKVWRNLDSTRVHYTAGKGRSRETSRWLLLRTAPRISWLLPTSPVAVSILRTSVW
;
A
#
# COMPACT_ATOMS: atom_id res chain seq x y z
N LYS A 1 5.31 -4.61 -13.09
CA LYS A 1 6.28 -3.65 -13.69
C LYS A 1 7.72 -4.09 -13.47
N PHE A 2 8.17 -4.29 -12.23
CA PHE A 2 9.55 -4.71 -11.93
C PHE A 2 9.78 -6.22 -12.03
N GLY A 3 8.80 -7.05 -11.61
CA GLY A 3 8.96 -8.51 -11.64
C GLY A 3 8.92 -9.14 -13.04
N ILE A 4 8.01 -8.67 -13.91
CA ILE A 4 7.78 -9.27 -15.25
C ILE A 4 9.07 -9.34 -16.10
N PRO A 5 9.90 -8.28 -16.24
CA PRO A 5 11.15 -8.37 -16.99
C PRO A 5 12.18 -9.33 -16.39
N LEU A 6 12.05 -9.67 -15.10
CA LEU A 6 12.95 -10.55 -14.36
C LEU A 6 12.40 -11.98 -14.24
N GLY A 7 11.25 -12.28 -14.86
CA GLY A 7 10.57 -13.57 -14.70
C GLY A 7 10.03 -13.84 -13.29
N ILE A 8 9.86 -12.79 -12.47
CA ILE A 8 9.34 -12.90 -11.10
C ILE A 8 7.83 -12.69 -11.14
N THR A 9 7.09 -13.69 -10.67
CA THR A 9 5.64 -13.66 -10.56
C THR A 9 5.19 -13.08 -9.21
N SER A 10 4.08 -12.35 -9.25
CA SER A 10 3.50 -11.71 -8.08
C SER A 10 1.99 -11.92 -8.04
N VAL A 11 1.46 -12.31 -6.88
CA VAL A 11 0.02 -12.51 -6.67
C VAL A 11 -0.47 -11.54 -5.60
N VAL A 12 -1.65 -10.96 -5.84
CA VAL A 12 -2.31 -10.04 -4.91
C VAL A 12 -3.41 -10.79 -4.17
N VAL A 13 -3.37 -10.76 -2.85
CA VAL A 13 -4.25 -11.50 -1.94
C VAL A 13 -5.03 -10.51 -1.07
N VAL A 14 -6.15 -10.01 -1.58
CA VAL A 14 -6.93 -8.94 -0.95
C VAL A 14 -8.43 -9.23 -0.94
N GLY A 15 -9.14 -8.55 -0.04
CA GLY A 15 -10.59 -8.55 0.02
C GLY A 15 -11.24 -8.00 -1.26
N GLY A 16 -12.51 -8.33 -1.49
CA GLY A 16 -13.30 -7.82 -2.64
C GLY A 16 -13.11 -8.56 -3.96
N LEU A 17 -12.16 -9.51 -4.03
CA LEU A 17 -11.94 -10.40 -5.17
C LEU A 17 -12.35 -11.85 -4.82
N SER A 18 -12.67 -12.66 -5.85
CA SER A 18 -13.02 -14.07 -5.68
C SER A 18 -11.89 -14.84 -4.99
N ARG A 19 -12.26 -15.70 -4.04
CA ARG A 19 -11.34 -16.59 -3.33
C ARG A 19 -10.79 -17.68 -4.25
N GLU A 20 -11.62 -18.22 -5.13
CA GLU A 20 -11.24 -19.29 -6.06
C GLU A 20 -10.20 -18.79 -7.08
N GLU A 21 -10.40 -17.59 -7.62
CA GLU A 21 -9.46 -17.00 -8.58
C GLU A 21 -8.09 -16.72 -7.94
N GLN A 22 -8.08 -16.19 -6.71
CA GLN A 22 -6.84 -16.00 -5.95
C GLN A 22 -6.17 -17.32 -5.62
N GLY A 23 -6.92 -18.32 -5.17
CA GLY A 23 -6.42 -19.66 -4.90
C GLY A 23 -5.83 -20.33 -6.14
N PHE A 24 -6.47 -20.20 -7.30
CA PHE A 24 -5.95 -20.70 -8.57
C PHE A 24 -4.61 -20.03 -8.95
N LYS A 25 -4.52 -18.70 -8.84
CA LYS A 25 -3.27 -17.96 -9.09
C LYS A 25 -2.14 -18.37 -8.15
N LEU A 26 -2.44 -18.63 -6.88
CA LEU A 26 -1.45 -19.11 -5.91
C LEU A 26 -0.97 -20.53 -6.24
N ARG A 27 -1.83 -21.41 -6.75
CA ARG A 27 -1.46 -22.78 -7.18
C ARG A 27 -0.51 -22.81 -8.36
N LEU A 28 -0.47 -21.77 -9.19
CA LEU A 28 0.52 -21.65 -10.28
C LEU A 28 1.95 -21.38 -9.77
N GLY A 29 2.11 -21.17 -8.45
CA GLY A 29 3.36 -20.73 -7.85
C GLY A 29 3.49 -19.21 -7.88
N CYS A 30 4.09 -18.64 -6.83
CA CYS A 30 4.34 -17.21 -6.79
C CYS A 30 5.63 -16.84 -6.02
N GLU A 31 6.46 -15.99 -6.60
CA GLU A 31 7.64 -15.48 -5.90
C GLU A 31 7.29 -14.37 -4.91
N ILE A 32 6.24 -13.59 -5.18
CA ILE A 32 5.86 -12.45 -4.34
C ILE A 32 4.36 -12.52 -4.06
N VAL A 33 3.99 -12.43 -2.78
CA VAL A 33 2.60 -12.27 -2.36
C VAL A 33 2.43 -10.89 -1.74
N ILE A 34 1.48 -10.12 -2.26
CA ILE A 34 1.07 -8.82 -1.70
C ILE A 34 -0.31 -9.01 -1.09
N ALA A 35 -0.45 -8.89 0.22
CA ALA A 35 -1.68 -9.25 0.89
C ALA A 35 -2.15 -8.27 1.97
N THR A 36 -3.46 -8.22 2.18
CA THR A 36 -4.06 -7.62 3.39
C THR A 36 -4.14 -8.68 4.51
N PRO A 37 -3.89 -8.34 5.79
CA PRO A 37 -3.78 -9.32 6.88
C PRO A 37 -4.92 -10.35 6.95
N GLY A 38 -6.17 -9.90 7.03
CA GLY A 38 -7.31 -10.82 7.14
C GLY A 38 -7.44 -11.79 5.96
N ARG A 39 -7.25 -11.32 4.71
CA ARG A 39 -7.31 -12.21 3.53
C ARG A 39 -6.10 -13.15 3.47
N LEU A 40 -4.94 -12.73 3.96
CA LEU A 40 -3.76 -13.59 4.02
C LEU A 40 -4.00 -14.76 4.99
N ILE A 41 -4.56 -14.49 6.16
CA ILE A 41 -4.91 -15.54 7.15
C ILE A 41 -5.87 -16.55 6.54
N ASP A 42 -6.95 -16.09 5.89
CA ASP A 42 -7.90 -16.98 5.21
C ASP A 42 -7.15 -17.96 4.28
N VAL A 43 -6.18 -17.47 3.52
CA VAL A 43 -5.42 -18.25 2.53
C VAL A 43 -4.42 -19.21 3.20
N LEU A 44 -3.82 -18.81 4.33
CA LEU A 44 -2.92 -19.65 5.12
C LEU A 44 -3.66 -20.77 5.85
N GLU A 45 -4.80 -20.46 6.49
CA GLU A 45 -5.64 -21.43 7.20
C GLU A 45 -6.18 -22.52 6.27
N ASN A 46 -6.63 -22.11 5.08
CA ASN A 46 -7.13 -23.04 4.06
C ASN A 46 -6.00 -23.72 3.25
N ARG A 47 -4.73 -23.47 3.62
CA ARG A 47 -3.53 -24.04 2.95
C ARG A 47 -3.46 -23.80 1.45
N TYR A 48 -4.02 -22.69 0.97
CA TYR A 48 -3.82 -22.23 -0.41
C TYR A 48 -2.41 -21.64 -0.61
N LEU A 49 -1.76 -21.24 0.48
CA LEU A 49 -0.39 -20.73 0.54
C LEU A 49 0.32 -21.28 1.76
N VAL A 50 1.63 -21.51 1.64
CA VAL A 50 2.52 -21.83 2.76
C VAL A 50 3.76 -20.93 2.74
N LEU A 51 4.29 -20.59 3.91
CA LEU A 51 5.37 -19.61 4.07
C LEU A 51 6.75 -20.23 4.36
N ASN A 52 6.90 -21.54 4.18
CA ASN A 52 8.12 -22.29 4.54
C ASN A 52 9.41 -21.77 3.89
N ARG A 53 9.31 -21.09 2.75
CA ARG A 53 10.45 -20.54 1.99
C ARG A 53 10.52 -19.01 2.04
N CYS A 54 9.65 -18.38 2.82
CA CYS A 54 9.62 -16.94 2.95
C CYS A 54 10.87 -16.47 3.71
N THR A 55 11.67 -15.69 3.00
CA THR A 55 12.94 -15.11 3.51
C THR A 55 12.88 -13.59 3.57
N TYR A 56 11.74 -12.99 3.20
CA TYR A 56 11.54 -11.56 3.23
C TYR A 56 10.12 -11.22 3.65
N VAL A 57 10.00 -10.37 4.66
CA VAL A 57 8.71 -9.89 5.17
C VAL A 57 8.73 -8.37 5.15
N VAL A 58 7.67 -7.78 4.62
CA VAL A 58 7.45 -6.34 4.67
C VAL A 58 6.13 -6.06 5.35
N LEU A 59 6.16 -5.20 6.35
CA LEU A 59 5.00 -4.60 7.01
C LEU A 59 4.92 -3.14 6.56
N ASP A 60 4.01 -2.83 5.65
CA ASP A 60 3.81 -1.45 5.17
C ASP A 60 2.67 -0.77 5.92
N GLU A 61 2.78 0.54 6.17
CA GLU A 61 1.84 1.33 6.98
C GLU A 61 1.47 0.64 8.31
N ALA A 62 2.47 0.22 9.11
CA ALA A 62 2.25 -0.60 10.30
C ALA A 62 1.40 0.10 11.38
N ASP A 63 1.53 1.41 11.55
CA ASP A 63 0.66 2.22 12.39
C ASP A 63 -0.82 2.11 11.98
N ARG A 64 -1.11 2.19 10.67
CA ARG A 64 -2.47 2.00 10.18
C ARG A 64 -3.00 0.59 10.38
N MET A 65 -2.15 -0.45 10.36
CA MET A 65 -2.61 -1.80 10.74
C MET A 65 -3.17 -1.83 12.15
N ILE A 66 -2.46 -1.19 13.07
CA ILE A 66 -2.87 -1.10 14.46
C ILE A 66 -4.16 -0.28 14.58
N ASP A 67 -4.24 0.88 13.94
CA ASP A 67 -5.45 1.73 13.96
C ASP A 67 -6.68 1.01 13.42
N MET A 68 -6.49 0.12 12.44
CA MET A 68 -7.55 -0.72 11.86
C MET A 68 -7.88 -1.97 12.70
N GLY A 69 -7.17 -2.20 13.80
CA GLY A 69 -7.36 -3.36 14.68
C GLY A 69 -6.78 -4.67 14.15
N PHE A 70 -5.84 -4.62 13.19
CA PHE A 70 -5.21 -5.80 12.61
C PHE A 70 -4.03 -6.35 13.43
N GLU A 71 -3.75 -5.83 14.63
CA GLU A 71 -2.66 -6.35 15.49
C GLU A 71 -2.76 -7.88 15.70
N PRO A 72 -3.93 -8.47 16.06
CA PRO A 72 -4.03 -9.91 16.27
C PRO A 72 -3.81 -10.70 14.98
N ASP A 73 -4.30 -10.18 13.86
CA ASP A 73 -4.15 -10.82 12.55
C ASP A 73 -2.68 -10.88 12.13
N VAL A 74 -1.95 -9.77 12.29
CA VAL A 74 -0.53 -9.73 11.97
C VAL A 74 0.24 -10.67 12.90
N GLN A 75 -0.04 -10.70 14.21
CA GLN A 75 0.58 -11.65 15.13
C GLN A 75 0.33 -13.11 14.71
N LYS A 76 -0.89 -13.44 14.29
CA LYS A 76 -1.23 -14.78 13.80
C LYS A 76 -0.48 -15.15 12.51
N ILE A 77 -0.28 -14.19 11.60
CA ILE A 77 0.54 -14.43 10.39
C ILE A 77 1.99 -14.78 10.75
N LEU A 78 2.54 -14.18 11.81
CA LEU A 78 3.89 -14.50 12.28
C LEU A 78 4.03 -15.97 12.72
N GLU A 79 2.98 -16.57 13.27
CA GLU A 79 2.97 -17.97 13.70
C GLU A 79 3.07 -18.96 12.52
N TYR A 80 2.59 -18.56 11.34
CA TYR A 80 2.74 -19.35 10.11
C TYR A 80 4.16 -19.27 9.51
N MET A 81 5.00 -18.38 10.00
CA MET A 81 6.36 -18.23 9.49
C MET A 81 7.32 -19.24 10.13
N PRO A 82 8.30 -19.75 9.37
CA PRO A 82 9.31 -20.62 9.94
C PRO A 82 10.14 -19.88 10.99
N VAL A 83 10.35 -20.52 12.15
CA VAL A 83 11.20 -19.99 13.23
C VAL A 83 12.69 -20.24 12.98
N SER A 84 13.02 -21.24 12.16
CA SER A 84 14.39 -21.69 11.91
C SER A 84 15.23 -20.72 11.08
N ASN A 85 14.60 -19.76 10.38
CA ASN A 85 15.29 -18.77 9.57
C ASN A 85 15.33 -17.38 10.22
N ILE A 86 15.01 -17.25 11.51
CA ILE A 86 15.12 -15.97 12.23
C ILE A 86 16.60 -15.66 12.51
N LYS A 87 16.99 -14.38 12.43
CA LYS A 87 18.34 -13.93 12.81
C LYS A 87 18.59 -14.20 14.30
N PRO A 88 19.82 -14.61 14.70
CA PRO A 88 20.17 -14.74 16.10
C PRO A 88 20.08 -13.40 16.81
N ASP A 89 19.65 -13.37 18.07
CA ASP A 89 19.59 -12.14 18.87
C ASP A 89 20.93 -11.84 19.54
N THR A 90 21.94 -11.57 18.72
CA THR A 90 23.33 -11.31 19.12
C THR A 90 23.88 -10.14 18.30
N ASP A 91 25.00 -9.55 18.72
CA ASP A 91 25.63 -8.44 17.98
C ASP A 91 26.01 -8.84 16.53
N ALA A 92 26.18 -10.13 16.26
CA ALA A 92 26.39 -10.66 14.91
C ALA A 92 25.22 -10.35 13.94
N ALA A 93 24.02 -10.04 14.45
CA ALA A 93 22.88 -9.65 13.63
C ALA A 93 22.91 -8.19 13.14
N GLU A 94 23.90 -7.42 13.57
CA GLU A 94 24.20 -6.06 13.11
C GLU A 94 25.50 -5.98 12.30
N ASP A 95 26.35 -7.01 12.39
CA ASP A 95 27.61 -7.06 11.63
C ASP A 95 27.34 -7.20 10.12
N ALA A 96 27.71 -6.17 9.36
CA ALA A 96 27.49 -6.11 7.92
C ALA A 96 28.20 -7.24 7.16
N SER A 97 29.41 -7.62 7.58
CA SER A 97 30.22 -8.65 6.91
C SER A 97 29.61 -10.03 7.10
N LEU A 98 29.20 -10.37 8.33
CA LEU A 98 28.54 -11.63 8.66
C LEU A 98 27.16 -11.74 7.98
N LEU A 99 26.39 -10.66 7.97
CA LEU A 99 25.09 -10.61 7.29
C LEU A 99 25.24 -10.78 5.77
N LEU A 100 26.22 -10.13 5.15
CA LEU A 100 26.48 -10.24 3.71
C LEU A 100 26.94 -11.65 3.33
N ALA A 101 27.83 -12.26 4.14
CA ALA A 101 28.27 -13.63 3.96
C ALA A 101 27.09 -14.62 4.03
N ASN A 102 26.18 -14.44 4.99
CA ASN A 102 24.98 -15.26 5.11
C ASN A 102 23.98 -15.06 3.95
N TYR A 103 23.85 -13.83 3.43
CA TYR A 103 22.88 -13.47 2.39
C TYR A 103 23.02 -14.30 1.10
N ASN A 104 24.25 -14.64 0.72
CA ASN A 104 24.55 -15.43 -0.48
C ASN A 104 24.37 -16.95 -0.29
N THR A 105 23.99 -17.39 0.91
CA THR A 105 23.77 -18.81 1.21
C THR A 105 22.33 -19.25 0.94
N LYS A 106 22.13 -20.57 0.74
CA LYS A 106 20.79 -21.16 0.62
C LYS A 106 19.98 -21.07 1.93
N LYS A 107 20.65 -21.02 3.08
CA LYS A 107 20.05 -20.97 4.42
C LYS A 107 20.18 -19.56 5.03
N LYS A 108 19.84 -18.55 4.23
CA LYS A 108 19.90 -17.17 4.69
C LYS A 108 18.79 -16.86 5.70
N TYR A 109 19.09 -15.96 6.62
CA TYR A 109 18.11 -15.47 7.57
C TYR A 109 17.03 -14.64 6.87
N ARG A 110 15.82 -14.72 7.42
CA ARG A 110 14.69 -13.87 7.07
C ARG A 110 15.04 -12.43 7.36
N GLN A 111 14.83 -11.58 6.36
CA GLN A 111 14.89 -10.13 6.51
C GLN A 111 13.47 -9.61 6.68
N THR A 112 13.28 -8.74 7.66
CA THR A 112 11.99 -8.10 7.91
C THR A 112 12.18 -6.60 7.80
N VAL A 113 11.30 -5.94 7.06
CA VAL A 113 11.26 -4.49 6.89
C VAL A 113 9.91 -4.00 7.39
N MET A 114 9.92 -2.91 8.16
CA MET A 114 8.70 -2.26 8.64
C MET A 114 8.73 -0.80 8.20
N PHE A 115 7.65 -0.35 7.56
CA PHE A 115 7.39 1.05 7.23
C PHE A 115 6.25 1.57 8.08
N THR A 116 6.45 2.70 8.71
CA THR A 116 5.46 3.35 9.57
C THR A 116 5.75 4.84 9.65
N ALA A 117 4.71 5.66 9.75
CA ALA A 117 4.87 7.11 9.92
C ALA A 117 5.02 7.47 11.41
N THR A 118 4.43 6.67 12.29
CA THR A 118 4.42 6.88 13.74
C THR A 118 4.91 5.63 14.49
N MET A 119 5.33 5.80 15.74
CA MET A 119 5.81 4.72 16.62
C MET A 119 5.06 4.72 17.97
N PRO A 120 3.73 4.47 17.99
CA PRO A 120 3.03 4.24 19.25
C PRO A 120 3.46 2.90 19.89
N PRO A 121 3.20 2.69 21.19
CA PRO A 121 3.63 1.47 21.89
C PRO A 121 3.18 0.15 21.24
N ALA A 122 2.04 0.14 20.54
CA ALA A 122 1.57 -1.02 19.81
C ALA A 122 2.42 -1.38 18.59
N VAL A 123 2.86 -0.37 17.83
CA VAL A 123 3.80 -0.57 16.70
C VAL A 123 5.17 -1.00 17.23
N GLU A 124 5.62 -0.47 18.36
CA GLU A 124 6.85 -0.92 19.02
C GLU A 124 6.80 -2.39 19.44
N ARG A 125 5.67 -2.85 20.02
CA ARG A 125 5.48 -4.27 20.34
C ARG A 125 5.56 -5.13 19.08
N LEU A 126 4.89 -4.72 18.01
CA LEU A 126 4.94 -5.42 16.73
C LEU A 126 6.37 -5.49 16.18
N ALA A 127 7.10 -4.39 16.25
CA ALA A 127 8.50 -4.29 15.85
C ALA A 127 9.38 -5.27 16.64
N ARG A 128 9.21 -5.37 17.97
CA ARG A 128 9.95 -6.34 18.81
C ARG A 128 9.67 -7.79 18.42
N SER A 129 8.44 -8.12 18.05
CA SER A 129 8.08 -9.47 17.62
C SER A 129 8.69 -9.82 16.26
N TYR A 130 8.61 -8.89 15.30
CA TYR A 130 8.95 -9.14 13.89
C TYR A 130 10.41 -8.90 13.52
N LEU A 131 11.04 -7.93 14.16
CA LEU A 131 12.39 -7.47 13.87
C LEU A 131 13.39 -8.07 14.86
N ARG A 132 14.64 -8.18 14.43
CA ARG A 132 15.79 -8.51 15.27
C ARG A 132 16.85 -7.46 14.97
N ARG A 133 17.19 -6.65 15.98
CA ARG A 133 18.17 -5.57 15.89
C ARG A 133 18.02 -4.73 14.61
N PRO A 134 16.87 -4.05 14.41
CA PRO A 134 16.62 -3.30 13.19
C PRO A 134 17.43 -2.01 13.13
N ALA A 135 17.98 -1.69 11.97
CA ALA A 135 18.40 -0.33 11.67
C ALA A 135 17.17 0.54 11.45
N ILE A 136 17.14 1.71 12.08
CA ILE A 136 16.04 2.67 11.95
C ILE A 136 16.45 3.79 11.00
N VAL A 137 15.66 4.00 9.95
CA VAL A 137 15.90 5.06 8.96
C VAL A 137 14.76 6.05 9.03
N TYR A 138 15.04 7.26 9.48
CA TYR A 138 14.08 8.37 9.47
C TYR A 138 14.32 9.25 8.26
N ILE A 139 13.25 9.54 7.51
CA ILE A 139 13.30 10.47 6.37
C ILE A 139 12.59 11.75 6.79
N GLY A 140 13.35 12.84 6.94
CA GLY A 140 12.85 14.16 7.32
C GLY A 140 13.45 14.68 8.63
N SER A 141 12.93 15.81 9.11
CA SER A 141 13.30 16.36 10.41
C SER A 141 12.39 15.74 11.47
N VAL A 142 12.99 15.05 12.45
CA VAL A 142 12.27 14.45 13.58
C VAL A 142 11.37 15.51 14.23
N GLY A 143 10.06 15.24 14.32
CA GLY A 143 9.12 16.08 15.05
C GLY A 143 8.52 17.27 14.29
N LYS A 144 8.77 17.43 12.98
CA LYS A 144 7.99 18.37 12.16
C LYS A 144 7.20 17.60 11.11
N PRO A 145 5.86 17.69 11.09
CA PRO A 145 5.10 17.32 9.90
C PRO A 145 5.77 18.00 8.70
N VAL A 146 5.79 17.36 7.54
CA VAL A 146 6.19 18.04 6.31
C VAL A 146 5.10 19.08 5.99
N ASP A 147 5.13 20.21 6.68
CA ASP A 147 4.30 21.40 6.49
C ASP A 147 4.70 22.14 5.19
N ARG A 148 5.09 21.40 4.15
CA ARG A 148 5.25 21.94 2.80
C ARG A 148 3.93 22.03 2.05
N THR A 149 2.82 21.66 2.69
CA THR A 149 1.49 21.77 2.10
C THR A 149 0.81 23.02 2.64
N GLU A 150 0.85 24.10 1.88
CA GLU A 150 0.07 25.31 2.14
C GLU A 150 -1.42 24.97 2.00
N GLN A 151 -2.14 24.96 3.12
CA GLN A 151 -3.58 24.70 3.14
C GLN A 151 -4.33 26.03 3.15
N VAL A 152 -5.07 26.31 2.08
CA VAL A 152 -5.90 27.52 1.98
C VAL A 152 -7.36 27.12 2.06
N VAL A 153 -8.05 27.60 3.09
CA VAL A 153 -9.49 27.37 3.30
C VAL A 153 -10.27 28.59 2.82
N TYR A 154 -11.29 28.36 1.98
CA TYR A 154 -12.22 29.39 1.52
C TYR A 154 -13.59 29.17 2.15
N LEU A 155 -14.01 30.10 3.01
CA LEU A 155 -15.37 30.17 3.54
C LEU A 155 -16.25 30.90 2.52
N ILE A 156 -17.07 30.16 1.77
CA ILE A 156 -17.92 30.69 0.70
C ILE A 156 -19.27 30.00 0.69
N GLY A 157 -20.31 30.71 0.25
CA GLY A 157 -21.64 30.14 0.05
C GLY A 157 -21.64 29.06 -1.03
N GLU A 158 -22.59 28.12 -0.99
CA GLU A 158 -22.64 27.03 -1.98
C GLU A 158 -22.70 27.51 -3.43
N ASN A 159 -23.42 28.61 -3.68
CA ASN A 159 -23.58 29.19 -5.01
C ASN A 159 -22.29 29.87 -5.53
N GLU A 160 -21.38 30.23 -4.64
CA GLU A 160 -20.14 30.95 -4.95
C GLU A 160 -18.97 30.00 -5.26
N LYS A 161 -19.07 28.73 -4.84
CA LYS A 161 -18.03 27.70 -5.06
C LYS A 161 -17.62 27.58 -6.52
N ARG A 162 -18.58 27.65 -7.45
CA ARG A 162 -18.31 27.54 -8.89
C ARG A 162 -17.49 28.73 -9.40
N LYS A 163 -17.89 29.95 -9.04
CA LYS A 163 -17.20 31.17 -9.47
C LYS A 163 -15.77 31.17 -8.91
N ARG A 164 -15.62 30.84 -7.63
CA ARG A 164 -14.32 30.81 -6.95
C ARG A 164 -13.38 29.75 -7.51
N LEU A 165 -13.89 28.55 -7.80
CA LEU A 165 -13.09 27.51 -8.43
C LEU A 165 -12.59 27.94 -9.81
N THR A 166 -13.45 28.58 -10.61
CA THR A 166 -13.10 29.08 -11.94
C THR A 166 -11.98 30.12 -11.84
N GLU A 167 -12.05 31.04 -10.87
CA GLU A 167 -10.97 32.00 -10.60
C GLU A 167 -9.64 31.31 -10.21
N ILE A 168 -9.69 30.28 -9.36
CA ILE A 168 -8.49 29.53 -8.93
C ILE A 168 -7.84 28.80 -10.11
N LEU A 169 -8.66 28.18 -10.97
CA LEU A 169 -8.21 27.48 -12.17
C LEU A 169 -7.58 28.45 -13.18
N GLN A 170 -8.20 29.62 -13.39
CA GLN A 170 -7.68 30.65 -14.29
C GLN A 170 -6.40 31.31 -13.78
N ARG A 171 -6.20 31.43 -12.46
CA ARG A 171 -4.97 31.97 -11.88
C ARG A 171 -3.80 30.99 -11.91
N ASN A 172 -4.07 29.68 -11.87
CA ASN A 172 -3.05 28.64 -11.74
C ASN A 172 -2.87 27.80 -13.02
N VAL A 173 -2.82 28.46 -14.19
CA VAL A 173 -2.80 27.82 -15.53
C VAL A 173 -1.67 26.79 -15.73
N ASN A 174 -0.59 26.89 -14.95
CA ASN A 174 0.60 26.06 -15.08
C ASN A 174 0.73 24.91 -14.06
N ARG A 175 -0.23 24.73 -13.13
CA ARG A 175 -0.19 23.64 -12.13
C ARG A 175 -1.30 22.62 -12.38
N ARG A 176 -0.95 21.33 -12.33
CA ARG A 176 -1.93 20.24 -12.36
C ARG A 176 -2.72 20.24 -11.05
N LEU A 177 -4.04 20.27 -11.13
CA LEU A 177 -4.96 20.30 -9.99
C LEU A 177 -5.81 19.03 -9.98
N SER A 178 -5.91 18.40 -8.81
CA SER A 178 -6.75 17.23 -8.58
C SER A 178 -7.88 17.61 -7.63
N PHE A 179 -9.11 17.23 -7.97
CA PHE A 179 -10.30 17.53 -7.18
C PHE A 179 -10.96 16.23 -6.72
N SER A 180 -11.33 16.17 -5.43
CA SER A 180 -12.15 15.10 -4.86
C SER A 180 -13.43 15.69 -4.28
N LEU A 181 -14.57 15.08 -4.59
CA LEU A 181 -15.91 15.49 -4.15
C LEU A 181 -16.54 14.39 -3.30
N THR A 182 -17.24 14.79 -2.24
CA THR A 182 -18.04 13.88 -1.42
C THR A 182 -19.42 13.67 -2.06
N ARG A 183 -19.80 12.41 -2.22
CA ARG A 183 -20.86 11.81 -3.08
C ARG A 183 -22.27 12.45 -3.14
N ARG A 184 -22.61 13.47 -2.35
CA ARG A 184 -24.00 13.98 -2.26
C ARG A 184 -24.46 14.85 -3.45
N LYS A 185 -23.57 15.24 -4.38
CA LYS A 185 -23.90 16.23 -5.43
C LYS A 185 -23.31 15.95 -6.83
N GLU A 186 -23.30 14.71 -7.28
CA GLU A 186 -22.93 14.39 -8.67
C GLU A 186 -24.02 13.55 -9.32
N PRO A 187 -24.70 14.06 -10.38
CA PRO A 187 -24.01 14.40 -11.63
C PRO A 187 -24.47 15.69 -12.36
N MET A 188 -25.34 16.54 -11.81
CA MET A 188 -26.09 17.50 -12.67
C MET A 188 -25.35 18.80 -13.08
N TYR A 189 -24.31 19.24 -12.36
CA TYR A 189 -23.81 20.62 -12.49
C TYR A 189 -22.53 20.83 -13.31
N TRP A 190 -21.74 19.78 -13.50
CA TRP A 190 -20.33 19.93 -13.90
C TRP A 190 -20.01 19.85 -15.41
N PRO A 191 -20.78 19.16 -16.28
CA PRO A 191 -20.46 19.07 -17.72
C PRO A 191 -20.35 20.40 -18.47
N LYS A 192 -20.94 21.49 -17.95
CA LYS A 192 -20.82 22.85 -18.52
C LYS A 192 -19.55 23.58 -18.10
N VAL A 193 -19.00 23.29 -16.92
CA VAL A 193 -17.76 23.93 -16.43
C VAL A 193 -16.54 23.39 -17.18
N TRP A 194 -16.53 22.09 -17.46
CA TRP A 194 -15.41 21.41 -18.14
C TRP A 194 -15.28 21.74 -19.62
N ARG A 195 -16.37 22.13 -20.30
CA ARG A 195 -16.30 22.45 -21.74
C ARG A 195 -15.36 23.62 -22.05
N ASN A 196 -15.11 24.50 -21.09
CA ASN A 196 -14.26 25.67 -21.26
C ASN A 196 -12.83 25.47 -20.72
N LEU A 197 -12.49 24.27 -20.22
CA LEU A 197 -11.17 23.96 -19.67
C LEU A 197 -10.56 22.81 -20.47
N ASP A 198 -9.30 22.95 -20.87
CA ASP A 198 -8.56 21.87 -21.55
C ASP A 198 -8.63 20.57 -20.73
N SER A 199 -9.33 19.58 -21.29
CA SER A 199 -9.66 18.29 -20.67
C SER A 199 -8.44 17.42 -20.36
N THR A 200 -7.25 17.83 -20.77
CA THR A 200 -5.96 17.15 -20.56
C THR A 200 -5.33 17.43 -19.20
N ARG A 201 -5.84 18.37 -18.40
CA ARG A 201 -5.16 18.86 -17.18
C ARG A 201 -5.84 18.55 -15.86
N VAL A 202 -7.07 18.03 -15.86
CA VAL A 202 -7.83 17.80 -14.63
C VAL A 202 -8.18 16.33 -14.48
N HIS A 203 -7.71 15.74 -13.38
CA HIS A 203 -8.06 14.38 -12.99
C HIS A 203 -9.11 14.41 -11.89
N TYR A 204 -10.17 13.64 -12.10
CA TYR A 204 -11.29 13.49 -11.18
C TYR A 204 -11.24 12.10 -10.53
N THR A 205 -11.42 12.05 -9.22
CA THR A 205 -11.56 10.81 -8.46
C THR A 205 -12.80 10.86 -7.57
N ALA A 206 -13.80 10.06 -7.91
CA ALA A 206 -14.96 9.80 -7.07
C ALA A 206 -14.57 8.90 -5.89
N GLY A 207 -14.80 9.35 -4.66
CA GLY A 207 -14.60 8.49 -3.48
C GLY A 207 -15.68 7.40 -3.42
N LYS A 208 -15.30 6.12 -3.60
CA LYS A 208 -16.21 4.97 -3.38
C LYS A 208 -16.38 4.72 -1.87
N GLY A 209 -17.54 5.09 -1.34
CA GLY A 209 -18.12 4.42 -0.17
C GLY A 209 -18.81 3.12 -0.63
N ARG A 210 -18.52 2.02 0.08
CA ARG A 210 -19.08 0.65 -0.11
C ARG A 210 -20.47 0.63 -0.76
N SER A 211 -20.57 0.15 -1.99
CA SER A 211 -21.56 -0.81 -2.49
C SER A 211 -21.40 -0.98 -4.02
N ARG A 212 -21.75 -2.19 -4.47
CA ARG A 212 -21.66 -2.74 -5.83
C ARG A 212 -22.32 -1.82 -6.86
N GLU A 213 -21.59 -1.49 -7.93
CA GLU A 213 -22.05 -1.48 -9.33
C GLU A 213 -20.98 -0.88 -10.27
N THR A 214 -20.99 -1.39 -11.49
CA THR A 214 -20.00 -1.33 -12.55
C THR A 214 -19.72 0.10 -13.01
N SER A 215 -18.48 0.57 -12.85
CA SER A 215 -18.07 1.91 -13.27
C SER A 215 -17.68 1.90 -14.76
N ARG A 216 -18.51 2.56 -15.59
CA ARG A 216 -18.19 2.89 -16.99
C ARG A 216 -17.13 3.98 -16.99
N TRP A 217 -15.88 3.61 -17.26
CA TRP A 217 -14.76 4.54 -17.41
C TRP A 217 -14.83 5.19 -18.79
N LEU A 218 -15.06 6.50 -18.86
CA LEU A 218 -14.80 7.26 -20.09
C LEU A 218 -13.27 7.47 -20.18
N LEU A 219 -12.59 6.54 -20.83
CA LEU A 219 -11.16 6.61 -21.15
C LEU A 219 -10.95 7.61 -22.30
N LEU A 220 -10.40 8.78 -22.00
CA LEU A 220 -9.65 9.57 -22.98
C LEU A 220 -8.16 9.46 -22.64
N ARG A 221 -7.53 8.45 -23.26
CA ARG A 221 -6.07 8.26 -23.29
C ARG A 221 -5.43 9.40 -24.07
N THR A 222 -4.44 10.05 -23.48
CA THR A 222 -3.15 10.42 -24.12
C THR A 222 -2.24 11.14 -23.11
N ALA A 223 -1.46 10.37 -22.35
CA ALA A 223 -0.15 10.80 -21.81
C ALA A 223 0.59 9.61 -21.16
N PRO A 224 1.84 9.30 -21.54
CA PRO A 224 2.61 8.20 -20.98
C PRO A 224 3.42 8.71 -19.78
N ARG A 225 2.81 8.80 -18.60
CA ARG A 225 3.47 8.85 -17.27
C ARG A 225 2.44 9.27 -16.21
N ILE A 226 1.67 8.30 -15.71
CA ILE A 226 0.94 8.46 -14.45
C ILE A 226 1.09 7.17 -13.64
N SER A 227 1.67 7.34 -12.46
CA SER A 227 1.67 6.41 -11.33
C SER A 227 0.26 6.27 -10.79
N TRP A 228 -0.20 5.03 -10.65
CA TRP A 228 -1.53 4.69 -10.20
C TRP A 228 -1.81 5.16 -8.77
N LEU A 229 -2.86 5.97 -8.60
CA LEU A 229 -3.56 6.16 -7.32
C LEU A 229 -4.57 5.01 -7.19
N LEU A 230 -4.21 3.99 -6.40
CA LEU A 230 -5.15 2.95 -5.98
C LEU A 230 -6.08 3.55 -4.90
N PRO A 231 -7.41 3.52 -5.08
CA PRO A 231 -8.34 3.87 -4.03
C PRO A 231 -8.37 2.73 -2.99
N THR A 232 -8.42 3.11 -1.72
CA THR A 232 -8.15 2.28 -0.52
C THR A 232 -6.66 1.95 -0.37
N SER A 233 -5.97 2.54 0.61
CA SER A 233 -4.64 2.09 1.03
C SER A 233 -4.75 0.60 1.33
N PRO A 234 -4.19 -0.28 0.49
CA PRO A 234 -4.02 -1.65 0.90
C PRO A 234 -2.83 -1.59 1.84
N VAL A 235 -3.11 -1.61 3.13
CA VAL A 235 -2.08 -1.99 4.08
C VAL A 235 -1.55 -3.35 3.63
N ALA A 236 -0.31 -3.36 3.14
CA ALA A 236 0.26 -4.49 2.43
C ALA A 236 1.27 -5.19 3.32
N VAL A 237 0.97 -6.42 3.69
CA VAL A 237 1.98 -7.40 4.06
C VAL A 237 2.54 -7.94 2.75
N SER A 238 3.75 -7.52 2.38
CA SER A 238 4.43 -8.09 1.21
C SER A 238 5.36 -9.20 1.68
N ILE A 239 5.02 -10.43 1.32
CA ILE A 239 5.78 -11.63 1.63
C ILE A 239 6.55 -11.98 0.36
N LEU A 240 7.88 -11.88 0.38
CA LEU A 240 8.69 -12.41 -0.72
C LEU A 240 9.19 -13.83 -0.42
N ARG A 241 8.89 -14.66 -1.42
CA ARG A 241 9.32 -16.02 -1.72
C ARG A 241 8.46 -17.11 -1.10
N THR A 242 7.49 -17.59 -1.87
CA THR A 242 6.70 -18.79 -1.56
C THR A 242 6.80 -19.77 -2.73
N SER A 243 7.79 -20.67 -2.71
CA SER A 243 7.71 -21.81 -3.62
C SER A 243 6.67 -22.79 -3.08
N VAL A 244 5.56 -22.90 -3.80
CA VAL A 244 4.61 -24.00 -3.68
C VAL A 244 5.34 -25.26 -4.18
N TRP A 245 5.38 -26.30 -3.35
CA TRP A 245 5.54 -27.70 -3.78
C TRP A 245 4.32 -28.44 -3.28
#